data_AF-A0A7I4Z4N3-F1
#
_entry.id   AF-A0A7I4Z4N3-F1
#
_cell.length_a   1.000
_cell.length_b   1.000
_cell.length_c   1.000
_cell.angle_alpha   90.00
_cell.angle_beta   90.00
_cell.angle_gamma   90.00
#
_symmetry.space_group_name_H-M   'P 1'
#
loop_
_entity.id
_entity.type
_entity.pdbx_description
1 polymer ?
#
loop_
_entity_poly.entity_id
_entity_poly.type
_entity_poly.pdbx_seq_one_letter_code
_entity_poly.pdbx_strand_id
1 'polypeptide(L)'
;MRAFPIRLEIRLEAMASDGGWARARPVDLWVINSSTMCRARITEVRYNFDDMSLDAKLHADPQSHPVLLAAISKFGHINAKGNTAEVRICIRLTRAETGTDPVFELLASENLFPHRDTPLPSLTRTILDSLYAGRPRDMRNIRPPPPSNISVSLDSQRIQLRDDQARAVTMGEARHPILAVQAAFGTGKTVVGALLAARLAAPGRLVIATATTNVAVAQFTDTLLKLDGFRHLSILRFVADTSLQEGAPVTPVDLHTVLHGLEARYSDSLTPQEHRRLRRYTRARRLIETMLFHPEQTVNLSEEDREKYSIAEMMNSETTERAIAILLRFQFPSILCITTSSLLNSTRRGGLFYDAFWHCRTIIADEAS
;
A
#
# COMPACT_ATOMS: atom_id res chain seq x y z
N MET A 1 7.77 -35.04 22.05
CA MET A 1 7.14 -33.98 21.24
C MET A 1 5.62 -34.14 21.24
N ARG A 2 4.88 -33.16 21.77
CA ARG A 2 3.40 -33.14 21.83
C ARG A 2 2.78 -31.86 21.20
N ALA A 3 3.59 -31.04 20.51
CA ALA A 3 3.11 -29.78 19.94
C ALA A 3 2.32 -30.04 18.65
N PHE A 4 1.02 -29.69 18.65
CA PHE A 4 0.19 -29.65 17.45
C PHE A 4 -0.34 -28.22 17.21
N PRO A 5 -0.15 -27.64 16.02
CA PRO A 5 0.78 -28.10 14.97
C PRO A 5 2.24 -28.04 15.44
N ILE A 6 3.16 -28.66 14.69
CA ILE A 6 4.60 -28.50 14.94
C ILE A 6 4.96 -27.05 14.73
N ARG A 7 5.71 -26.49 15.68
CA ARG A 7 6.22 -25.13 15.64
C ARG A 7 7.72 -25.19 15.44
N LEU A 8 8.21 -24.52 14.41
CA LEU A 8 9.63 -24.36 14.16
C LEU A 8 9.98 -22.90 14.45
N GLU A 9 10.97 -22.70 15.30
CA GLU A 9 11.55 -21.40 15.58
C GLU A 9 12.85 -21.31 14.78
N ILE A 10 12.99 -20.25 13.99
CA ILE A 10 14.10 -20.04 13.08
C ILE A 10 14.67 -18.67 13.37
N ARG A 11 15.98 -18.60 13.51
CA ARG A 11 16.72 -17.35 13.50
C ARG A 11 17.59 -17.30 12.26
N LEU A 12 17.42 -16.26 11.46
CA LEU A 12 18.28 -15.94 10.33
C LEU A 12 19.17 -14.78 10.73
N GLU A 13 20.47 -14.92 10.47
CA GLU A 13 21.48 -13.91 10.78
C GLU A 13 21.92 -13.18 9.50
N ALA A 14 22.48 -11.99 9.66
CA ALA A 14 22.97 -11.15 8.56
C ALA A 14 21.89 -10.85 7.50
N MET A 15 20.65 -10.66 7.94
CA MET A 15 19.54 -10.27 7.08
C MET A 15 19.53 -8.74 6.96
N ALA A 16 19.63 -8.22 5.74
CA ALA A 16 19.54 -6.76 5.47
C ALA A 16 18.09 -6.26 5.30
N SER A 17 17.14 -7.18 5.14
CA SER A 17 15.71 -6.92 5.05
C SER A 17 14.93 -8.17 5.46
N ASP A 18 13.60 -8.10 5.45
CA ASP A 18 12.76 -9.27 5.67
C ASP A 18 12.83 -10.30 4.54
N GLY A 19 13.41 -10.00 3.37
CA GLY A 19 13.66 -10.97 2.29
C GLY A 19 12.42 -11.73 1.80
N GLY A 20 11.23 -11.15 2.00
CA GLY A 20 9.95 -11.81 1.73
C GLY A 20 9.44 -12.77 2.82
N TRP A 21 10.11 -12.84 3.97
CA TRP A 21 9.60 -13.51 5.17
C TRP A 21 8.44 -12.69 5.75
N ALA A 22 7.24 -12.96 5.26
CA ALA A 22 6.01 -12.30 5.66
C ALA A 22 5.08 -13.27 6.39
N ARG A 23 4.31 -12.74 7.35
CA ARG A 23 3.26 -13.49 8.04
C ARG A 23 2.26 -14.07 7.03
N ALA A 24 1.69 -15.23 7.34
CA ALA A 24 0.74 -16.00 6.55
C ALA A 24 1.28 -16.57 5.22
N ARG A 25 2.49 -16.20 4.80
CA ARG A 25 3.13 -16.75 3.61
C ARG A 25 3.39 -18.26 3.78
N PRO A 26 2.99 -19.09 2.80
CA PRO A 26 3.30 -20.51 2.82
C PRO A 26 4.78 -20.75 2.48
N VAL A 27 5.32 -21.80 3.08
CA VAL A 27 6.70 -22.24 2.88
C VAL A 27 6.73 -23.75 2.68
N ASP A 28 7.61 -24.18 1.78
CA ASP A 28 7.96 -25.58 1.64
C ASP A 28 9.20 -25.86 2.49
N LEU A 29 9.11 -26.89 3.31
CA LEU A 29 10.13 -27.35 4.24
C LEU A 29 10.69 -28.68 3.78
N TRP A 30 12.00 -28.76 3.70
CA TRP A 30 12.70 -30.01 3.44
C TRP A 30 13.64 -30.32 4.60
N VAL A 31 13.39 -31.42 5.30
CA VAL A 31 14.30 -31.90 6.36
C VAL A 31 15.50 -32.55 5.67
N ILE A 32 16.71 -32.06 5.96
CA ILE A 32 17.94 -32.58 5.33
C ILE A 32 18.06 -34.07 5.66
N ASN A 33 18.41 -34.88 4.65
CA ASN A 33 18.46 -36.35 4.67
C ASN A 33 17.10 -37.07 4.70
N SER A 34 15.98 -36.34 4.69
CA SER A 34 14.66 -36.90 4.47
C SER A 34 14.31 -36.89 2.99
N SER A 35 13.53 -37.87 2.52
CA SER A 35 12.93 -37.84 1.18
C SER A 35 11.64 -37.00 1.14
N THR A 36 11.30 -36.32 2.24
CA THR A 36 9.98 -35.72 2.41
C THR A 36 10.02 -34.20 2.46
N MET A 37 9.21 -33.59 1.61
CA MET A 37 8.90 -32.16 1.61
C MET A 37 7.55 -31.94 2.31
N CYS A 38 7.50 -30.98 3.23
CA CYS A 38 6.33 -30.65 4.04
C CYS A 38 5.93 -29.19 3.81
N ARG A 39 4.66 -28.87 4.00
CA ARG A 39 4.18 -27.47 3.93
C ARG A 39 3.93 -26.88 5.31
N ALA A 40 4.29 -25.62 5.48
CA ALA A 40 4.04 -24.84 6.67
C ALA A 40 3.67 -23.40 6.30
N ARG A 41 3.22 -22.62 7.29
CA ARG A 41 2.98 -21.18 7.15
C ARG A 41 3.78 -20.40 8.17
N ILE A 42 4.25 -19.23 7.75
CA ILE A 42 4.87 -18.26 8.65
C ILE A 42 3.78 -17.64 9.52
N THR A 43 3.94 -17.68 10.83
CA THR A 43 2.92 -17.22 11.80
C THR A 43 3.34 -15.99 12.57
N GLU A 44 4.64 -15.86 12.85
CA GLU A 44 5.26 -14.69 13.45
C GLU A 44 6.56 -14.42 12.71
N VAL A 45 6.85 -13.14 12.48
CA VAL A 45 8.14 -12.64 12.01
C VAL A 45 8.48 -11.44 12.87
N ARG A 46 9.70 -11.42 13.41
CA ARG A 46 10.25 -10.29 14.14
C ARG A 46 11.60 -10.00 13.53
N TYR A 47 11.75 -8.79 13.06
CA TYR A 47 13.03 -8.31 12.54
C TYR A 47 13.67 -7.43 13.60
N ASN A 48 14.93 -7.73 13.94
CA ASN A 48 15.73 -6.93 14.82
C ASN A 48 16.81 -6.19 14.00
N PHE A 49 16.67 -4.87 13.94
CA PHE A 49 17.56 -4.02 13.15
C PHE A 49 18.96 -3.92 13.76
N ASP A 50 19.08 -4.01 15.09
CA ASP A 50 20.35 -3.76 15.78
C ASP A 50 21.36 -4.90 15.56
N ASP A 51 20.88 -6.13 15.43
CA ASP A 51 21.70 -7.32 15.20
C ASP A 51 21.55 -7.92 13.80
N MET A 52 20.79 -7.25 12.92
CA MET A 52 20.47 -7.73 11.56
C MET A 52 19.97 -9.17 11.56
N SER A 53 19.13 -9.53 12.54
CA SER A 53 18.56 -10.87 12.65
C SER A 53 17.05 -10.89 12.45
N LEU A 54 16.56 -11.97 11.86
CA LEU A 54 15.14 -12.23 11.67
C LEU A 54 14.76 -13.50 12.42
N ASP A 55 13.85 -13.34 13.39
CA ASP A 55 13.22 -14.45 14.08
C ASP A 55 11.87 -14.76 13.41
N ALA A 56 11.70 -15.99 12.95
CA ALA A 56 10.46 -16.46 12.34
C ALA A 56 9.92 -17.69 13.08
N LYS A 57 8.60 -17.74 13.24
CA LYS A 57 7.89 -18.95 13.68
C LYS A 57 7.06 -19.54 12.55
N LEU A 58 7.29 -20.81 12.27
CA LEU A 58 6.54 -21.56 11.29
C LEU A 58 5.62 -22.55 11.98
N HIS A 59 4.38 -22.63 11.54
CA HIS A 59 3.46 -23.69 11.94
C HIS A 59 3.26 -24.65 10.76
N ALA A 60 3.52 -25.92 11.01
CA ALA A 60 3.22 -26.97 10.03
C ALA A 60 1.71 -27.03 9.77
N ASP A 61 1.33 -27.23 8.50
CA ASP A 61 -0.07 -27.44 8.17
C ASP A 61 -0.59 -28.75 8.82
N PRO A 62 -1.89 -28.88 9.12
CA PRO A 62 -2.46 -30.08 9.74
C PRO A 62 -2.13 -31.37 8.99
N GLN A 63 -2.08 -31.31 7.65
CA GLN A 63 -1.74 -32.45 6.78
C GLN A 63 -0.23 -32.76 6.79
N SER A 64 0.61 -31.75 6.96
CA SER A 64 2.07 -31.86 6.98
C SER A 64 2.63 -32.24 8.36
N HIS A 65 1.86 -32.00 9.43
CA HIS A 65 2.27 -32.26 10.81
C HIS A 65 2.79 -33.69 11.06
N PRO A 66 2.03 -34.78 10.76
CA PRO A 66 2.48 -36.14 11.10
C PRO A 66 3.76 -36.53 10.35
N VAL A 67 3.88 -36.06 9.10
CA VAL A 67 5.01 -36.32 8.22
C VAL A 67 6.27 -35.59 8.69
N LEU A 68 6.13 -34.31 9.06
CA LEU A 68 7.21 -33.52 9.61
C LEU A 68 7.65 -34.06 10.97
N LEU A 69 6.72 -34.50 11.82
CA LEU A 69 7.04 -35.12 13.11
C LEU A 69 7.89 -36.38 12.94
N ALA A 70 7.52 -37.24 11.99
CA ALA A 70 8.28 -38.44 11.68
C ALA A 70 9.69 -38.12 11.16
N ALA A 71 9.81 -37.12 10.28
CA ALA A 71 11.10 -36.69 9.76
C ALA A 71 12.01 -36.08 10.85
N ILE A 72 11.48 -35.19 11.70
CA ILE A 72 12.23 -34.61 12.83
C ILE A 72 12.62 -35.70 13.82
N SER A 73 11.75 -36.68 14.08
CA SER A 73 12.07 -37.77 15.02
C SER A 73 13.17 -38.69 14.50
N LYS A 74 13.30 -38.81 13.16
CA LYS A 74 14.29 -39.67 12.51
C LYS A 74 15.62 -38.97 12.24
N PHE A 75 15.59 -37.69 11.87
CA PHE A 75 16.76 -36.95 11.38
C PHE A 75 17.15 -35.75 12.26
N GLY A 76 16.32 -35.39 13.24
CA GLY A 76 16.60 -34.34 14.21
C GLY A 76 17.23 -34.88 15.50
N HIS A 77 17.85 -33.98 16.26
CA HIS A 77 18.37 -34.25 17.58
C HIS A 77 17.30 -33.91 18.63
N ILE A 78 16.69 -34.93 19.23
CA ILE A 78 15.59 -34.75 20.20
C ILE A 78 16.14 -34.54 21.60
N ASN A 79 15.80 -33.41 22.21
CA ASN A 79 16.01 -33.18 23.63
C ASN A 79 14.74 -33.56 24.42
N ALA A 80 14.73 -34.78 24.97
CA ALA A 80 13.58 -35.31 25.72
C ALA A 80 13.26 -34.53 27.01
N LYS A 81 14.26 -33.85 27.61
CA LYS A 81 14.07 -33.05 28.84
C LYS A 81 13.42 -31.68 28.58
N GLY A 82 13.70 -31.09 27.42
CA GLY A 82 13.13 -29.81 27.00
C GLY A 82 11.89 -29.92 26.10
N ASN A 83 11.55 -31.14 25.63
CA ASN A 83 10.53 -31.38 24.61
C ASN A 83 10.78 -30.57 23.31
N THR A 84 12.04 -30.22 23.05
CA THR A 84 12.52 -29.54 21.85
C THR A 84 13.29 -30.51 20.95
N ALA A 85 13.46 -30.16 19.68
CA ALA A 85 14.42 -30.81 18.81
C ALA A 85 15.09 -29.80 17.90
N GLU A 86 16.35 -30.07 17.61
CA GLU A 86 17.11 -29.36 16.60
C GLU A 86 17.15 -30.19 15.33
N VAL A 87 16.87 -29.55 14.19
CA VAL A 87 16.82 -30.22 12.90
C VAL A 87 17.35 -29.28 11.84
N ARG A 88 18.14 -29.82 10.90
CA ARG A 88 18.58 -29.06 9.73
C ARG A 88 17.51 -29.13 8.66
N ILE A 89 17.07 -27.96 8.20
CA ILE A 89 16.01 -27.83 7.20
C ILE A 89 16.44 -26.87 6.10
N CYS A 90 16.02 -27.17 4.87
CA CYS A 90 16.01 -26.21 3.79
C CYS A 90 14.60 -25.65 3.67
N ILE A 91 14.51 -24.33 3.48
CA ILE A 91 13.23 -23.63 3.43
C ILE A 91 13.15 -22.90 2.11
N ARG A 92 12.07 -23.17 1.37
CA ARG A 92 11.73 -22.42 0.17
C ARG A 92 10.51 -21.57 0.47
N LEU A 93 10.67 -20.26 0.41
CA LEU A 93 9.55 -19.33 0.43
C LEU A 93 8.74 -19.55 -0.85
N THR A 94 7.50 -20.02 -0.70
CA THR A 94 6.62 -20.19 -1.87
C THR A 94 6.03 -18.86 -2.30
N ARG A 95 5.37 -18.82 -3.46
CA ARG A 95 4.62 -17.63 -3.87
C ARG A 95 3.62 -17.33 -2.75
N ALA A 96 3.56 -16.07 -2.30
CA ALA A 96 2.45 -15.65 -1.45
C ALA A 96 1.15 -16.08 -2.14
N GLU A 97 0.24 -16.70 -1.40
CA GLU A 97 -1.05 -17.10 -1.96
C GLU A 97 -1.73 -15.82 -2.46
N THR A 98 -1.63 -15.53 -3.76
CA THR A 98 -2.41 -14.49 -4.43
C THR A 98 -3.83 -15.02 -4.65
N GLY A 99 -4.40 -15.63 -3.61
CA GLY A 99 -5.74 -16.18 -3.55
C GLY A 99 -6.59 -15.18 -2.78
N THR A 100 -7.52 -14.56 -3.50
CA THR A 100 -8.32 -13.38 -3.08
C THR A 100 -7.49 -12.12 -2.89
N ASP A 101 -8.08 -10.99 -3.32
CA ASP A 101 -7.52 -9.65 -3.28
C ASP A 101 -6.59 -9.46 -2.06
N PRO A 102 -5.32 -9.00 -2.21
CA PRO A 102 -4.42 -8.74 -1.07
C PRO A 102 -5.05 -7.85 0.02
N VAL A 103 -6.11 -7.12 -0.34
CA VAL A 103 -7.01 -6.43 0.59
C VAL A 103 -7.63 -7.38 1.62
N PHE A 104 -8.12 -8.57 1.25
CA PHE A 104 -8.74 -9.52 2.17
C PHE A 104 -7.75 -10.12 3.18
N GLU A 105 -6.56 -10.50 2.74
CA GLU A 105 -5.53 -11.03 3.65
C GLU A 105 -5.09 -9.94 4.65
N LEU A 106 -4.94 -8.71 4.17
CA LEU A 106 -4.63 -7.57 5.01
C LEU A 106 -5.78 -7.25 5.98
N LEU A 107 -7.03 -7.20 5.52
CA LEU A 107 -8.21 -7.00 6.37
C LEU A 107 -8.38 -8.12 7.41
N ALA A 108 -8.08 -9.37 7.06
CA ALA A 108 -8.12 -10.51 7.97
C ALA A 108 -7.00 -10.48 9.02
N SER A 109 -5.86 -9.86 8.69
CA SER A 109 -4.72 -9.69 9.59
C SER A 109 -4.86 -8.51 10.57
N GLU A 110 -5.71 -7.54 10.23
CA GLU A 110 -5.96 -6.34 11.00
C GLU A 110 -7.03 -6.55 12.07
N ASN A 111 -6.79 -6.01 13.28
CA ASN A 111 -7.83 -5.96 14.30
C ASN A 111 -8.76 -4.80 13.96
N LEU A 112 -9.69 -5.00 13.02
CA LEU A 112 -10.61 -3.96 12.51
C LEU A 112 -11.58 -3.42 13.57
N PHE A 113 -11.71 -4.08 14.73
CA PHE A 113 -12.67 -3.73 15.78
C PHE A 113 -12.06 -3.69 17.19
N PRO A 114 -10.92 -3.01 17.42
CA PRO A 114 -10.28 -3.05 18.73
C PRO A 114 -11.07 -2.26 19.78
N HIS A 115 -11.97 -1.37 19.35
CA HIS A 115 -12.68 -0.40 20.20
C HIS A 115 -14.20 -0.41 19.99
N ARG A 116 -14.78 -1.59 19.75
CA ARG A 116 -16.24 -1.75 19.59
C ARG A 116 -17.03 -1.19 20.78
N ASP A 117 -16.39 -1.10 21.94
CA ASP A 117 -16.97 -0.64 23.22
C ASP A 117 -16.76 0.86 23.52
N THR A 118 -16.14 1.65 22.63
CA THR A 118 -16.04 3.10 22.89
C THR A 118 -17.42 3.77 22.83
N PRO A 119 -17.84 4.52 23.87
CA PRO A 119 -19.23 4.97 24.04
C PRO A 119 -19.64 6.21 23.22
N LEU A 120 -18.77 6.78 22.39
CA LEU A 120 -19.09 7.98 21.60
C LEU A 120 -19.61 7.62 20.19
N PRO A 121 -20.62 8.34 19.67
CA PRO A 121 -21.05 8.23 18.29
C PRO A 121 -19.93 8.74 17.37
N SER A 122 -19.18 7.82 16.76
CA SER A 122 -18.18 8.12 15.73
C SER A 122 -18.74 7.82 14.35
N LEU A 123 -18.25 8.53 13.32
CA LEU A 123 -18.59 8.25 11.92
C LEU A 123 -18.32 6.78 11.57
N THR A 124 -17.22 6.23 12.08
CA THR A 124 -16.85 4.82 11.97
C THR A 124 -17.94 3.91 12.51
N ARG A 125 -18.49 4.20 13.69
CA ARG A 125 -19.60 3.43 14.26
C ARG A 125 -20.85 3.52 13.39
N THR A 126 -21.20 4.70 12.89
CA THR A 126 -22.32 4.87 11.95
C THR A 126 -22.14 4.03 10.69
N ILE A 127 -20.93 4.01 10.12
CA ILE A 127 -20.58 3.17 8.95
C ILE A 127 -20.71 1.69 9.29
N LEU A 128 -20.12 1.25 10.40
CA LEU A 128 -20.14 -0.15 10.82
C LEU A 128 -21.54 -0.64 11.17
N ASP A 129 -22.34 0.17 11.87
CA ASP A 129 -23.73 -0.15 12.17
C ASP A 129 -24.56 -0.22 10.88
N SER A 130 -24.28 0.66 9.91
CA SER A 130 -24.97 0.67 8.60
C SER A 130 -24.64 -0.56 7.74
N LEU A 131 -23.43 -1.11 7.86
CA LEU A 131 -22.98 -2.25 7.05
C LEU A 131 -23.20 -3.60 7.73
N TYR A 132 -23.06 -3.67 9.06
CA TYR A 132 -22.96 -4.94 9.79
C TYR A 132 -24.02 -5.15 10.89
N ALA A 133 -24.71 -4.11 11.39
CA ALA A 133 -25.61 -4.26 12.55
C ALA A 133 -27.03 -4.77 12.20
N GLY A 134 -27.29 -5.15 10.95
CA GLY A 134 -28.54 -5.83 10.54
C GLY A 134 -29.84 -5.04 10.78
N ARG A 135 -29.78 -3.76 11.16
CA ARG A 135 -30.97 -2.92 11.34
C ARG A 135 -31.53 -2.57 9.96
N PRO A 136 -32.84 -2.79 9.70
CA PRO A 136 -33.47 -2.34 8.48
C PRO A 136 -33.28 -0.83 8.38
N ARG A 137 -32.65 -0.39 7.28
CA ARG A 137 -32.41 1.02 7.01
C ARG A 137 -33.73 1.76 7.08
N ASP A 138 -33.81 2.80 7.89
CA ASP A 138 -34.78 3.85 7.67
C ASP A 138 -34.26 4.65 6.46
N MET A 139 -34.38 4.08 5.25
CA MET A 139 -34.11 4.78 3.99
C MET A 139 -35.21 5.83 3.75
N ARG A 140 -35.51 6.66 4.75
CA ARG A 140 -36.40 7.81 4.56
C ARG A 140 -35.77 8.68 3.52
N ASN A 141 -36.24 8.50 2.29
CA ASN A 141 -36.24 9.41 1.17
C ASN A 141 -35.19 10.52 1.32
N ILE A 142 -33.90 10.20 1.14
CA ILE A 142 -32.95 11.25 0.75
C ILE A 142 -33.46 11.68 -0.62
N ARG A 143 -34.31 12.71 -0.62
CA ARG A 143 -34.84 13.25 -1.88
C ARG A 143 -33.62 13.64 -2.70
N PRO A 144 -33.53 13.16 -3.95
CA PRO A 144 -32.43 13.56 -4.80
C PRO A 144 -32.40 15.10 -4.83
N PRO A 145 -31.21 15.70 -4.70
CA PRO A 145 -31.10 17.15 -4.79
C PRO A 145 -31.71 17.62 -6.11
N PRO A 146 -32.31 18.83 -6.14
CA PRO A 146 -32.86 19.37 -7.37
C PRO A 146 -31.76 19.43 -8.44
N PRO A 147 -32.13 19.31 -9.73
CA PRO A 147 -31.16 19.36 -10.81
C PRO A 147 -30.36 20.66 -10.73
N SER A 148 -29.04 20.52 -10.60
CA SER A 148 -28.11 21.63 -10.54
C SER A 148 -27.35 21.73 -11.86
N ASN A 149 -27.28 22.94 -12.43
CA ASN A 149 -26.46 23.19 -13.61
C ASN A 149 -24.99 23.24 -13.24
N ILE A 150 -24.31 22.09 -13.29
CA ILE A 150 -22.88 21.99 -13.06
C ILE A 150 -22.16 21.92 -14.42
N SER A 151 -21.36 22.93 -14.70
CA SER A 151 -20.41 22.92 -15.82
C SER A 151 -19.00 22.79 -15.30
N VAL A 152 -18.18 21.97 -15.97
CA VAL A 152 -16.76 21.79 -15.66
C VAL A 152 -15.94 22.13 -16.90
N SER A 153 -14.80 22.80 -16.72
CA SER A 153 -13.82 22.99 -17.78
C SER A 153 -12.76 21.90 -17.66
N LEU A 154 -12.68 21.06 -18.70
CA LEU A 154 -11.74 19.95 -18.82
C LEU A 154 -10.87 20.21 -20.07
N ASP A 155 -9.58 20.44 -19.87
CA ASP A 155 -8.64 20.71 -20.96
C ASP A 155 -9.09 21.85 -21.89
N SER A 156 -9.51 22.97 -21.30
CA SER A 156 -10.08 24.15 -21.97
C SER A 156 -11.42 23.91 -22.67
N GLN A 157 -12.00 22.71 -22.58
CA GLN A 157 -13.34 22.41 -23.09
C GLN A 157 -14.37 22.45 -21.96
N ARG A 158 -15.42 23.25 -22.15
CA ARG A 158 -16.52 23.32 -21.18
C ARG A 158 -17.49 22.17 -21.41
N ILE A 159 -17.61 21.27 -20.43
CA ILE A 159 -18.53 20.15 -20.43
C ILE A 159 -19.65 20.45 -19.43
N GLN A 160 -20.89 20.38 -19.90
CA GLN A 160 -22.07 20.40 -19.02
C GLN A 160 -22.31 18.98 -18.49
N LEU A 161 -22.36 18.82 -17.17
CA LEU A 161 -22.71 17.54 -16.58
C LEU A 161 -24.20 17.25 -16.85
N ARG A 162 -24.50 15.97 -17.10
CA ARG A 162 -25.88 15.47 -17.16
C ARG A 162 -26.50 15.54 -15.76
N ASP A 163 -27.83 15.54 -15.69
CA ASP A 163 -28.55 15.70 -14.41
C ASP A 163 -28.19 14.61 -13.38
N ASP A 164 -27.95 13.38 -13.82
CA ASP A 164 -27.52 12.27 -12.96
C ASP A 164 -26.09 12.48 -12.42
N GLN A 165 -25.16 12.88 -13.28
CA GLN A 165 -23.80 13.24 -12.91
C GLN A 165 -23.77 14.44 -11.95
N ALA A 166 -24.56 15.48 -12.22
CA ALA A 166 -24.66 16.66 -11.37
C ALA A 166 -25.24 16.32 -9.99
N ARG A 167 -26.30 15.50 -9.95
CA ARG A 167 -26.86 14.99 -8.68
C ARG A 167 -25.83 14.18 -7.89
N ALA A 168 -25.03 13.35 -8.56
CA ALA A 168 -23.97 12.58 -7.89
C ALA A 168 -22.93 13.50 -7.22
N VAL A 169 -22.54 14.59 -7.88
CA VAL A 169 -21.64 15.61 -7.29
C VAL A 169 -22.31 16.28 -6.09
N THR A 170 -23.54 16.76 -6.21
CA THR A 170 -24.25 17.43 -5.12
C THR A 170 -24.45 16.50 -3.91
N MET A 171 -24.78 15.23 -4.14
CA MET A 171 -24.86 14.24 -3.07
C MET A 171 -23.49 13.98 -2.43
N GLY A 172 -22.42 13.93 -3.22
CA GLY A 172 -21.06 13.79 -2.71
C GLY A 172 -20.63 14.95 -1.80
N GLU A 173 -21.09 16.17 -2.11
CA GLU A 173 -20.84 17.36 -1.29
C GLU A 173 -21.64 17.38 0.03
N ALA A 174 -22.76 16.66 0.11
CA ALA A 174 -23.66 16.63 1.26
C ALA A 174 -23.13 15.84 2.48
N ARG A 175 -21.86 15.37 2.45
CA ARG A 175 -21.15 14.67 3.53
C ARG A 175 -21.91 13.46 4.11
N HIS A 176 -22.44 12.62 3.24
CA HIS A 176 -22.96 11.32 3.65
C HIS A 176 -21.83 10.42 4.18
N PRO A 177 -22.06 9.59 5.23
CA PRO A 177 -21.05 8.66 5.74
C PRO A 177 -20.54 7.66 4.70
N ILE A 178 -21.44 7.22 3.81
CA ILE A 178 -21.14 6.37 2.65
C ILE A 178 -22.05 6.84 1.52
N LEU A 179 -21.48 7.04 0.34
CA LEU A 179 -22.21 7.30 -0.89
C LEU A 179 -21.74 6.30 -1.95
N ALA A 180 -22.67 5.53 -2.50
CA ALA A 180 -22.42 4.67 -3.63
C ALA A 180 -22.99 5.32 -4.89
N VAL A 181 -22.14 5.56 -5.88
CA VAL A 181 -22.53 6.06 -7.20
C VAL A 181 -22.33 4.93 -8.20
N GLN A 182 -23.42 4.30 -8.61
CA GLN A 182 -23.39 3.29 -9.66
C GLN A 182 -23.44 3.99 -11.02
N ALA A 183 -22.50 3.65 -11.89
CA ALA A 183 -22.38 4.21 -13.22
C ALA A 183 -22.01 3.11 -14.21
N ALA A 184 -22.59 3.15 -15.41
CA ALA A 184 -22.23 2.23 -16.48
C ALA A 184 -20.91 2.65 -17.16
N PHE A 185 -20.30 1.73 -17.90
CA PHE A 185 -19.10 2.05 -18.67
C PHE A 185 -19.37 3.22 -19.64
N GLY A 186 -18.43 4.17 -19.70
CA GLY A 186 -18.53 5.33 -20.58
C GLY A 186 -19.43 6.47 -20.10
N THR A 187 -20.08 6.39 -18.93
CA THR A 187 -20.96 7.46 -18.43
C THR A 187 -20.22 8.58 -17.67
N GLY A 188 -18.89 8.66 -17.78
CA GLY A 188 -18.09 9.73 -17.17
C GLY A 188 -17.86 9.59 -15.66
N LYS A 189 -17.92 8.36 -15.11
CA LYS A 189 -17.64 8.08 -13.67
C LYS A 189 -16.34 8.73 -13.18
N THR A 190 -15.26 8.56 -13.94
CA THR A 190 -13.94 9.13 -13.61
C THR A 190 -13.95 10.66 -13.58
N VAL A 191 -14.68 11.32 -14.48
CA VAL A 191 -14.83 12.79 -14.48
C VAL A 191 -15.60 13.26 -13.26
N VAL A 192 -16.71 12.60 -12.92
CA VAL A 192 -17.50 12.91 -11.73
C VAL A 192 -16.69 12.69 -10.45
N GLY A 193 -15.97 11.56 -10.35
CA GLY A 193 -15.11 11.24 -9.22
C GLY A 193 -13.96 12.24 -9.04
N ALA A 194 -13.28 12.60 -10.13
CA ALA A 194 -12.21 13.60 -10.11
C ALA A 194 -12.74 14.98 -9.70
N LEU A 195 -13.87 15.42 -10.27
CA LEU A 195 -14.49 16.69 -9.89
C LEU A 195 -14.89 16.70 -8.42
N LEU A 196 -15.46 15.61 -7.92
CA LEU A 196 -15.83 15.49 -6.51
C LEU A 196 -14.60 15.54 -5.61
N ALA A 197 -13.54 14.82 -5.94
CA ALA A 197 -12.27 14.87 -5.20
C ALA A 197 -11.71 16.30 -5.14
N ALA A 198 -11.74 17.01 -6.27
CA ALA A 198 -11.27 18.39 -6.37
C ALA A 198 -12.12 19.37 -5.56
N ARG A 199 -13.45 19.19 -5.53
CA ARG A 199 -14.35 20.04 -4.73
C ARG A 199 -14.31 19.77 -3.23
N LEU A 200 -14.01 18.53 -2.84
CA LEU A 200 -13.86 18.15 -1.43
C LEU A 200 -12.47 18.48 -0.87
N ALA A 201 -11.49 18.74 -1.74
CA ALA A 201 -10.16 19.18 -1.35
C ALA A 201 -10.22 20.54 -0.63
N ALA A 202 -9.52 20.65 0.49
CA ALA A 202 -9.43 21.88 1.26
C ALA A 202 -8.05 21.99 1.92
N PRO A 203 -7.56 23.20 2.23
CA PRO A 203 -6.26 23.38 2.89
C PRO A 203 -6.16 22.58 4.19
N GLY A 204 -5.03 21.88 4.37
CA GLY A 204 -4.76 21.05 5.55
C GLY A 204 -5.61 19.78 5.66
N ARG A 205 -6.39 19.44 4.63
CA ARG A 205 -7.18 18.20 4.56
C ARG A 205 -6.73 17.37 3.38
N LEU A 206 -6.68 16.06 3.59
CA LEU A 206 -6.35 15.10 2.56
C LEU A 206 -7.63 14.44 2.03
N VAL A 207 -7.77 14.45 0.72
CA VAL A 207 -8.68 13.54 -0.01
C VAL A 207 -7.84 12.40 -0.56
N ILE A 208 -8.27 11.16 -0.35
CA ILE A 208 -7.62 10.00 -0.94
C ILE A 208 -8.49 9.50 -2.09
N ALA A 209 -7.92 9.44 -3.29
CA ALA A 209 -8.53 8.79 -4.44
C ALA A 209 -7.85 7.45 -4.66
N THR A 210 -8.64 6.37 -4.71
CA THR A 210 -8.11 5.02 -4.82
C THR A 210 -8.85 4.17 -5.84
N ALA A 211 -8.15 3.23 -6.43
CA ALA A 211 -8.70 2.22 -7.34
C ALA A 211 -7.90 0.93 -7.22
N THR A 212 -8.43 -0.17 -7.76
CA THR A 212 -7.79 -1.49 -7.69
C THR A 212 -6.53 -1.60 -8.56
N THR A 213 -6.46 -0.85 -9.67
CA THR A 213 -5.34 -0.93 -10.64
C THR A 213 -4.59 0.39 -10.77
N ASN A 214 -3.28 0.32 -11.04
CA ASN A 214 -2.46 1.51 -11.31
C ASN A 214 -2.93 2.29 -12.54
N VAL A 215 -3.53 1.60 -13.53
CA VAL A 215 -4.10 2.22 -14.75
C VAL A 215 -5.31 3.08 -14.39
N ALA A 216 -6.24 2.57 -13.58
CA ALA A 216 -7.39 3.35 -13.14
C ALA A 216 -6.97 4.57 -12.30
N VAL A 217 -6.01 4.40 -11.39
CA VAL A 217 -5.45 5.53 -10.62
C VAL A 217 -4.79 6.56 -11.55
N ALA A 218 -4.05 6.13 -12.59
CA ALA A 218 -3.46 7.04 -13.57
C ALA A 218 -4.52 7.83 -14.32
N GLN A 219 -5.54 7.16 -14.85
CA GLN A 219 -6.65 7.79 -15.58
C GLN A 219 -7.40 8.80 -14.71
N PHE A 220 -7.65 8.46 -13.45
CA PHE A 220 -8.24 9.37 -12.47
C PHE A 220 -7.35 10.60 -12.25
N THR A 221 -6.05 10.38 -12.09
CA THR A 221 -5.05 11.45 -11.88
C THR A 221 -4.95 12.37 -13.08
N ASP A 222 -4.88 11.83 -14.30
CA ASP A 222 -4.86 12.63 -15.53
C ASP A 222 -6.14 13.45 -15.69
N THR A 223 -7.29 12.86 -15.31
CA THR A 223 -8.56 13.58 -15.33
C THR A 223 -8.55 14.74 -14.35
N LEU A 224 -8.04 14.55 -13.13
CA LEU A 224 -7.84 15.63 -12.16
C LEU A 224 -6.94 16.75 -12.70
N LEU A 225 -5.82 16.40 -13.31
CA LEU A 225 -4.86 17.37 -13.87
C LEU A 225 -5.45 18.20 -15.01
N LYS A 226 -6.44 17.64 -15.74
CA LYS A 226 -7.16 18.33 -16.81
C LYS A 226 -8.26 19.26 -16.32
N LEU A 227 -8.60 19.26 -15.03
CA LEU A 227 -9.63 20.15 -14.48
C LEU A 227 -9.10 21.59 -14.32
N ASP A 228 -9.47 22.48 -15.23
CA ASP A 228 -8.88 23.82 -15.32
C ASP A 228 -9.10 24.66 -14.05
N GLY A 229 -10.29 24.57 -13.46
CA GLY A 229 -10.64 25.29 -12.24
C GLY A 229 -9.87 24.83 -10.99
N PHE A 230 -9.17 23.71 -11.06
CA PHE A 230 -8.54 23.04 -9.91
C PHE A 230 -7.04 22.81 -10.08
N ARG A 231 -6.40 23.45 -11.06
CA ARG A 231 -4.93 23.37 -11.29
C ARG A 231 -4.08 23.83 -10.11
N HIS A 232 -4.67 24.57 -9.17
CA HIS A 232 -4.01 25.03 -7.95
C HIS A 232 -3.89 23.93 -6.88
N LEU A 233 -4.61 22.82 -7.02
CA LEU A 233 -4.58 21.73 -6.06
C LEU A 233 -3.26 20.97 -6.14
N SER A 234 -2.70 20.65 -4.98
CA SER A 234 -1.52 19.81 -4.89
C SER A 234 -1.94 18.35 -4.98
N ILE A 235 -1.82 17.77 -6.17
CA ILE A 235 -2.09 16.36 -6.43
C ILE A 235 -0.78 15.58 -6.30
N LEU A 236 -0.82 14.44 -5.61
CA LEU A 236 0.29 13.50 -5.50
C LEU A 236 -0.20 12.10 -5.84
N ARG A 237 0.53 11.37 -6.69
CA ARG A 237 0.22 9.97 -7.01
C ARG A 237 1.31 9.05 -6.48
N PHE A 238 0.93 8.01 -5.73
CA PHE A 238 1.86 6.98 -5.29
C PHE A 238 1.73 5.73 -6.17
N VAL A 239 2.87 5.28 -6.68
CA VAL A 239 3.03 4.03 -7.43
C VAL A 239 4.23 3.31 -6.83
N ALA A 240 4.08 2.03 -6.50
CA ALA A 240 5.18 1.23 -5.99
C ALA A 240 6.21 0.94 -7.10
N ASP A 241 7.49 0.82 -6.73
CA ASP A 241 8.58 0.57 -7.69
C ASP A 241 8.37 -0.72 -8.47
N THR A 242 7.88 -1.78 -7.83
CA THR A 242 7.53 -3.06 -8.49
C THR A 242 6.47 -2.87 -9.56
N SER A 243 5.46 -2.02 -9.32
CA SER A 243 4.45 -1.70 -10.32
C SER A 243 5.01 -0.89 -11.49
N LEU A 244 6.00 -0.02 -11.25
CA LEU A 244 6.68 0.70 -12.33
C LEU A 244 7.49 -0.26 -13.22
N GLN A 245 8.15 -1.27 -12.63
CA GLN A 245 8.84 -2.34 -13.39
C GLN A 245 7.88 -3.13 -14.28
N GLU A 246 6.66 -3.36 -13.81
CA GLU A 246 5.60 -4.05 -14.56
C GLU A 246 4.93 -3.16 -15.62
N GLY A 247 5.42 -1.93 -15.83
CA GLY A 247 4.92 -1.02 -16.86
C GLY A 247 3.67 -0.24 -16.45
N ALA A 248 3.47 0.02 -15.17
CA ALA A 248 2.41 0.93 -14.72
C ALA A 248 2.53 2.31 -15.40
N PRO A 249 1.41 2.95 -15.79
CA PRO A 249 1.47 4.28 -16.40
C PRO A 249 2.08 5.30 -15.45
N VAL A 250 2.87 6.22 -16.00
CA VAL A 250 3.50 7.33 -15.27
C VAL A 250 2.74 8.64 -15.49
N THR A 251 2.73 9.50 -14.47
CA THR A 251 2.12 10.84 -14.51
C THR A 251 3.09 11.88 -13.95
N PRO A 252 2.98 13.17 -14.31
CA PRO A 252 3.89 14.21 -13.83
C PRO A 252 3.79 14.47 -12.32
N VAL A 253 2.76 13.95 -11.66
CA VAL A 253 2.54 14.07 -10.20
C VAL A 253 2.85 12.78 -9.45
N ASP A 254 3.49 11.81 -10.10
CA ASP A 254 3.97 10.61 -9.43
C ASP A 254 5.02 11.00 -8.36
N LEU A 255 5.00 10.29 -7.22
CA LEU A 255 5.82 10.62 -6.06
C LEU A 255 7.30 10.71 -6.42
N HIS A 256 7.83 9.76 -7.18
CA HIS A 256 9.24 9.75 -7.58
C HIS A 256 9.60 11.00 -8.41
N THR A 257 8.73 11.40 -9.33
CA THR A 257 8.90 12.61 -10.15
C THR A 257 8.87 13.88 -9.29
N VAL A 258 7.91 13.97 -8.36
CA VAL A 258 7.76 15.12 -7.46
C VAL A 258 8.96 15.24 -6.51
N LEU A 259 9.44 14.13 -5.95
CA LEU A 259 10.60 14.10 -5.06
C LEU A 259 11.88 14.48 -5.81
N HIS A 260 12.03 14.08 -7.07
CA HIS A 260 13.15 14.51 -7.91
C HIS A 260 13.24 16.02 -8.10
N GLY A 261 12.10 16.70 -8.25
CA GLY A 261 12.03 18.15 -8.42
C GLY A 261 12.13 18.95 -7.12
N LEU A 262 12.11 18.30 -5.95
CA LEU A 262 11.93 18.98 -4.66
C LEU A 262 13.10 19.90 -4.30
N GLU A 263 14.34 19.44 -4.53
CA GLU A 263 15.55 20.25 -4.26
C GLU A 263 15.56 21.53 -5.09
N ALA A 264 15.25 21.42 -6.39
CA ALA A 264 15.23 22.57 -7.29
C ALA A 264 14.09 23.54 -6.95
N ARG A 265 12.91 23.02 -6.60
CA ARG A 265 11.71 23.83 -6.33
C ARG A 265 11.78 24.62 -5.02
N TYR A 266 12.48 24.10 -4.02
CA TYR A 266 12.54 24.70 -2.68
C TYR A 266 13.97 25.05 -2.25
N SER A 267 14.89 25.22 -3.20
CA SER A 267 16.33 25.43 -2.94
C SER A 267 16.60 26.49 -1.86
N ASP A 268 15.90 27.63 -1.92
CA ASP A 268 16.13 28.76 -1.02
C ASP A 268 15.54 28.55 0.39
N SER A 269 14.61 27.61 0.53
CA SER A 269 13.93 27.31 1.81
C SER A 269 14.48 26.08 2.52
N LEU A 270 15.34 25.32 1.85
CA LEU A 270 15.92 24.07 2.37
C LEU A 270 17.14 24.36 3.24
N THR A 271 17.22 23.67 4.38
CA THR A 271 18.43 23.71 5.21
C THR A 271 19.60 23.01 4.52
N PRO A 272 20.87 23.30 4.87
CA PRO A 272 22.03 22.61 4.30
C PRO A 272 21.98 21.09 4.48
N GLN A 273 21.37 20.61 5.57
CA GLN A 273 21.19 19.18 5.82
C GLN A 273 20.14 18.56 4.89
N GLU A 274 19.04 19.26 4.62
CA GLU A 274 17.99 18.80 3.72
C GLU A 274 18.46 18.78 2.27
N HIS A 275 19.24 19.77 1.85
CA HIS A 275 19.95 19.76 0.57
C HIS A 275 20.80 18.49 0.41
N ARG A 276 21.62 18.15 1.42
CA ARG A 276 22.42 16.91 1.37
C ARG A 276 21.55 15.65 1.29
N ARG A 277 20.43 15.61 2.01
CA ARG A 277 19.50 14.47 2.01
C ARG A 277 18.82 14.30 0.65
N LEU A 278 18.28 15.38 0.08
CA LEU A 278 17.62 15.33 -1.23
C LEU A 278 18.60 15.02 -2.37
N ARG A 279 19.82 15.55 -2.33
CA ARG A 279 20.86 15.14 -3.30
C ARG A 279 21.18 13.65 -3.24
N ARG A 280 21.29 13.11 -2.03
CA ARG A 280 21.52 11.67 -1.83
C ARG A 280 20.36 10.84 -2.37
N TYR A 281 19.12 11.23 -2.05
CA TYR A 281 17.92 10.60 -2.60
C TYR A 281 17.91 10.66 -4.13
N THR A 282 18.04 11.84 -4.73
CA THR A 282 18.01 12.03 -6.19
C THR A 282 19.09 11.20 -6.90
N ARG A 283 20.30 11.12 -6.34
CA ARG A 283 21.37 10.30 -6.92
C ARG A 283 21.06 8.81 -6.85
N ALA A 284 20.63 8.32 -5.68
CA ALA A 284 20.26 6.92 -5.50
C ALA A 284 19.07 6.54 -6.38
N ARG A 285 18.04 7.39 -6.40
CA ARG A 285 16.82 7.17 -7.17
C ARG A 285 17.08 7.10 -8.67
N ARG A 286 17.96 7.96 -9.21
CA ARG A 286 18.37 7.89 -10.63
C ARG A 286 18.97 6.53 -10.99
N LEU A 287 19.81 5.96 -10.11
CA LEU A 287 20.40 4.64 -10.35
C LEU A 287 19.35 3.53 -10.37
N ILE A 288 18.38 3.61 -9.45
CA ILE A 288 17.25 2.68 -9.40
C ILE A 288 16.40 2.82 -10.66
N GLU A 289 16.01 4.04 -11.04
CA GLU A 289 15.17 4.31 -12.22
C GLU A 289 15.82 3.88 -13.53
N THR A 290 17.15 4.01 -13.68
CA THR A 290 17.87 3.43 -14.83
C THR A 290 17.60 1.93 -14.94
N MET A 291 17.55 1.19 -13.83
CA MET A 291 17.19 -0.23 -13.87
C MET A 291 15.70 -0.48 -14.11
N LEU A 292 14.82 0.33 -13.52
CA LEU A 292 13.37 0.16 -13.66
C LEU A 292 12.90 0.41 -15.11
N PHE A 293 13.45 1.43 -15.78
CA PHE A 293 13.00 1.88 -17.09
C PHE A 293 13.92 1.48 -18.25
N HIS A 294 15.18 1.12 -17.96
CA HIS A 294 16.18 0.73 -18.96
C HIS A 294 16.90 -0.58 -18.58
N PRO A 295 16.18 -1.70 -18.37
CA PRO A 295 16.78 -2.98 -17.97
C PRO A 295 17.84 -3.48 -18.96
N GLU A 296 17.76 -3.11 -20.24
CA GLU A 296 18.78 -3.39 -21.26
C GLU A 296 20.15 -2.78 -20.94
N GLN A 297 20.19 -1.65 -20.24
CA GLN A 297 21.43 -0.98 -19.82
C GLN A 297 22.09 -1.66 -18.62
N THR A 298 21.37 -2.59 -17.96
CA THR A 298 21.82 -3.27 -16.74
C THR A 298 22.52 -4.61 -16.99
N VAL A 299 22.40 -5.15 -18.20
CA VAL A 299 22.92 -6.48 -18.57
C VAL A 299 24.45 -6.54 -18.50
N ASN A 300 25.13 -5.41 -18.73
CA ASN A 300 26.60 -5.29 -18.77
C ASN A 300 27.17 -4.37 -17.66
N LEU A 301 26.55 -4.33 -16.48
CA LEU A 301 27.08 -3.51 -15.39
C LEU A 301 28.42 -4.05 -14.86
N SER A 302 29.35 -3.14 -14.64
CA SER A 302 30.60 -3.44 -13.94
C SER A 302 30.32 -3.86 -12.49
N GLU A 303 31.27 -4.54 -11.83
CA GLU A 303 31.16 -4.87 -10.41
C GLU A 303 31.00 -3.61 -9.54
N GLU A 304 31.70 -2.52 -9.89
CA GLU A 304 31.60 -1.24 -9.20
C GLU A 304 30.17 -0.64 -9.30
N ASP A 305 29.53 -0.76 -10.46
CA ASP A 305 28.17 -0.25 -10.65
C ASP A 305 27.12 -1.12 -9.95
N ARG A 306 27.35 -2.44 -9.87
CA ARG A 306 26.52 -3.35 -9.06
C ARG A 306 26.61 -3.02 -7.57
N GLU A 307 27.80 -2.69 -7.07
CA GLU A 307 27.99 -2.29 -5.68
C GLU A 307 27.30 -0.95 -5.38
N LYS A 308 27.46 0.05 -6.25
CA LYS A 308 26.74 1.33 -6.14
C LYS A 308 25.23 1.13 -6.13
N TYR A 309 24.72 0.22 -6.95
CA TYR A 309 23.30 -0.12 -6.98
C TYR A 309 22.83 -0.79 -5.69
N SER A 310 23.57 -1.80 -5.21
CA SER A 310 23.25 -2.48 -3.94
C SER A 310 23.15 -1.49 -2.78
N ILE A 311 24.09 -0.54 -2.72
CA ILE A 311 24.07 0.56 -1.74
C ILE A 311 22.84 1.46 -1.96
N ALA A 312 22.51 1.81 -3.20
CA ALA A 312 21.34 2.64 -3.50
C ALA A 312 20.02 1.96 -3.09
N GLU A 313 19.87 0.66 -3.36
CA GLU A 313 18.70 -0.13 -2.98
C GLU A 313 18.58 -0.26 -1.46
N MET A 314 19.67 -0.61 -0.77
CA MET A 314 19.71 -0.72 0.69
C MET A 314 19.31 0.59 1.38
N MET A 315 19.68 1.74 0.80
CA MET A 315 19.41 3.05 1.37
C MET A 315 18.13 3.71 0.85
N ASN A 316 17.42 3.09 -0.10
CA ASN A 316 16.28 3.70 -0.79
C ASN A 316 15.13 4.00 0.18
N SER A 317 14.82 3.06 1.08
CA SER A 317 13.70 3.24 2.02
C SER A 317 13.91 4.43 2.95
N GLU A 318 15.07 4.49 3.63
CA GLU A 318 15.41 5.58 4.57
C GLU A 318 15.49 6.94 3.87
N THR A 319 16.07 6.98 2.66
CA THR A 319 16.19 8.23 1.90
C THR A 319 14.84 8.70 1.35
N THR A 320 13.98 7.78 0.92
CA THR A 320 12.62 8.05 0.46
C THR A 320 11.74 8.58 1.59
N GLU A 321 11.74 7.94 2.76
CA GLU A 321 10.96 8.37 3.92
C GLU A 321 11.31 9.81 4.32
N ARG A 322 12.60 10.14 4.37
CA ARG A 322 13.06 11.51 4.67
C ARG A 322 12.67 12.51 3.59
N ALA A 323 12.76 12.13 2.31
CA ALA A 323 12.35 12.99 1.20
C ALA A 323 10.84 13.28 1.24
N ILE A 324 10.02 12.28 1.57
CA ILE A 324 8.58 12.43 1.79
C ILE A 324 8.30 13.35 2.96
N ALA A 325 8.98 13.19 4.10
CA ALA A 325 8.80 14.07 5.25
C ALA A 325 9.07 15.55 4.89
N ILE A 326 10.10 15.81 4.07
CA ILE A 326 10.40 17.15 3.55
C ILE A 326 9.28 17.63 2.61
N LEU A 327 8.84 16.78 1.67
CA LEU A 327 7.73 17.10 0.75
C LEU A 327 6.47 17.49 1.52
N LEU A 328 6.03 16.66 2.47
CA LEU A 328 4.80 16.91 3.23
C LEU A 328 4.85 18.21 4.04
N ARG A 329 6.04 18.65 4.45
CA ARG A 329 6.23 19.94 5.15
C ARG A 329 6.10 21.15 4.22
N PHE A 330 6.64 21.08 3.01
CA PHE A 330 6.61 22.19 2.06
C PHE A 330 5.35 22.22 1.19
N GLN A 331 4.82 21.04 0.87
CA GLN A 331 3.71 20.83 -0.05
C GLN A 331 2.90 19.62 0.40
N PHE A 332 2.04 19.84 1.39
CA PHE A 332 1.07 18.82 1.79
C PHE A 332 0.06 18.58 0.65
N PRO A 333 -0.14 17.34 0.19
CA PRO A 333 -1.05 17.06 -0.90
C PRO A 333 -2.50 17.33 -0.49
N SER A 334 -3.24 17.99 -1.37
CA SER A 334 -4.70 18.13 -1.24
C SER A 334 -5.40 16.82 -1.64
N ILE A 335 -4.82 16.11 -2.62
CA ILE A 335 -5.33 14.82 -3.10
C ILE A 335 -4.17 13.83 -3.23
N LEU A 336 -4.29 12.67 -2.59
CA LEU A 336 -3.40 11.51 -2.77
C LEU A 336 -4.09 10.46 -3.63
N CYS A 337 -3.55 10.19 -4.82
CA CYS A 337 -3.99 9.14 -5.73
C CYS A 337 -3.14 7.89 -5.51
N ILE A 338 -3.75 6.77 -5.13
CA ILE A 338 -3.01 5.56 -4.71
C ILE A 338 -3.85 4.31 -4.91
N THR A 339 -3.26 3.18 -5.31
CA THR A 339 -4.04 1.93 -5.40
C THR A 339 -4.53 1.47 -4.04
N THR A 340 -5.62 0.70 -3.98
CA THR A 340 -6.21 0.27 -2.71
C THR A 340 -5.24 -0.59 -1.90
N SER A 341 -4.50 -1.47 -2.56
CA SER A 341 -3.46 -2.28 -1.92
C SER A 341 -2.31 -1.42 -1.38
N SER A 342 -1.82 -0.44 -2.15
CA SER A 342 -0.77 0.46 -1.70
C SER A 342 -1.24 1.39 -0.58
N LEU A 343 -2.51 1.83 -0.59
CA LEU A 343 -3.10 2.63 0.49
C LEU A 343 -2.98 1.88 1.81
N LEU A 344 -3.52 0.65 1.86
CA LEU A 344 -3.51 -0.18 3.06
C LEU A 344 -2.08 -0.44 3.57
N ASN A 345 -1.14 -0.69 2.67
CA ASN A 345 0.25 -0.93 3.03
C ASN A 345 1.02 0.33 3.48
N SER A 346 0.69 1.49 2.91
CA SER A 346 1.42 2.74 3.18
C SER A 346 0.85 3.54 4.35
N THR A 347 -0.37 3.25 4.78
CA THR A 347 -1.01 3.90 5.94
C THR A 347 -1.02 3.02 7.19
N ARG A 348 -0.41 1.84 7.17
CA ARG A 348 -0.14 1.04 8.38
C ARG A 348 0.94 1.71 9.23
N ARG A 349 1.07 1.33 10.50
CA ARG A 349 2.12 1.87 11.39
C ARG A 349 3.51 1.62 10.78
N GLY A 350 4.30 2.68 10.65
CA GLY A 350 5.61 2.65 9.97
C GLY A 350 5.53 2.70 8.43
N GLY A 351 4.33 2.89 7.86
CA GLY A 351 4.14 3.13 6.44
C GLY A 351 4.38 4.59 6.06
N LEU A 352 4.70 4.82 4.78
CA LEU A 352 5.11 6.13 4.23
C LEU A 352 4.12 7.27 4.45
N PHE A 353 2.81 6.97 4.50
CA PHE A 353 1.75 7.95 4.64
C PHE A 353 0.98 7.81 5.95
N TYR A 354 1.52 7.07 6.93
CA TYR A 354 0.86 6.86 8.23
C TYR A 354 0.44 8.17 8.90
N ASP A 355 1.34 9.15 8.97
CA ASP A 355 1.04 10.44 9.60
C ASP A 355 0.12 11.33 8.75
N ALA A 356 0.27 11.26 7.43
CA ALA A 356 -0.58 12.01 6.50
C ALA A 356 -2.05 11.51 6.56
N PHE A 357 -2.26 10.22 6.83
CA PHE A 357 -3.58 9.61 6.91
C PHE A 357 -4.47 10.23 8.00
N TRP A 358 -3.90 10.75 9.10
CA TRP A 358 -4.66 11.46 10.14
C TRP A 358 -5.40 12.70 9.63
N HIS A 359 -4.95 13.26 8.51
CA HIS A 359 -5.55 14.42 7.87
C HIS A 359 -6.61 14.03 6.82
N CYS A 360 -6.78 12.73 6.56
CA CYS A 360 -7.77 12.21 5.63
C CYS A 360 -9.19 12.46 6.13
N ARG A 361 -10.03 13.06 5.28
CA ARG A 361 -11.45 13.30 5.58
C ARG A 361 -12.38 12.54 4.64
N THR A 362 -11.93 12.24 3.44
CA THR A 362 -12.72 11.58 2.40
C THR A 362 -11.84 10.59 1.65
N ILE A 363 -12.37 9.39 1.44
CA ILE A 363 -11.82 8.40 0.53
C ILE A 363 -12.82 8.24 -0.62
N ILE A 364 -12.34 8.37 -1.86
CA ILE A 364 -13.09 8.14 -3.09
C ILE A 364 -12.51 6.88 -3.73
N ALA A 365 -13.30 5.83 -3.79
CA ALA A 365 -12.94 4.57 -4.43
C ALA A 365 -13.54 4.52 -5.84
N ASP A 366 -12.67 4.49 -6.86
CA ASP A 366 -13.04 4.33 -8.26
C ASP A 366 -12.84 2.87 -8.68
N GLU A 367 -13.83 2.03 -8.44
CA GLU A 367 -13.81 0.63 -8.91
C GLU A 367 -14.24 0.58 -10.37
N ALA A 368 -13.31 0.27 -11.27
CA ALA A 368 -13.65 -0.07 -12.65
C ALA A 368 -14.45 -1.38 -12.64
N SER A 369 -15.69 -1.31 -13.13
CA SER A 369 -16.60 -2.45 -13.32
C SER A 369 -16.20 -3.30 -14.51
#